data_AF-A0A318CZP2-F1
#
_entry.id   AF-A0A318CZP2-F1
#
_cell.length_a   1.000
_cell.length_b   1.000
_cell.length_c   1.000
_cell.angle_alpha   90.00
_cell.angle_beta   90.00
_cell.angle_gamma   90.00
#
_symmetry.space_group_name_H-M   'P 1'
#
loop_
_entity.id
_entity.type
_entity.pdbx_description
1 polymer ?
#
loop_
_entity_poly.entity_id
_entity_poly.type
_entity_poly.pdbx_seq_one_letter_code
_entity_poly.pdbx_strand_id
1 'polypeptide(L)'
;MTWKKGSQKQSTINNPKGKGPLKEGFSTGACAAAAAKAAAILAEDPLVLNINGVIIPFPNGARHSFPVSRWSRSGDSDAWACVVKCRR
;
A
#
# COMPACT_ATOMS: atom_id res chain seq x y z
N MET A 1 -20.49 -6.11 13.04
CA MET A 1 -19.58 -6.95 12.22
C MET A 1 -18.15 -6.42 12.36
N THR A 2 -17.35 -7.01 13.24
CA THR A 2 -16.00 -6.53 13.59
C THR A 2 -14.92 -7.32 12.83
N TRP A 3 -14.18 -6.65 11.96
CA TRP A 3 -13.07 -7.24 11.22
C TRP A 3 -11.87 -7.52 12.14
N LYS A 4 -11.50 -8.79 12.29
CA LYS A 4 -10.26 -9.24 12.96
C LYS A 4 -9.09 -9.10 11.98
N LYS A 5 -8.08 -8.29 12.33
CA LYS A 5 -6.78 -8.27 11.63
C LYS A 5 -6.07 -9.61 11.83
N GLY A 6 -5.75 -10.29 10.72
CA GLY A 6 -4.93 -11.49 10.70
C GLY A 6 -3.51 -11.19 11.21
N SER A 7 -3.15 -11.87 12.30
CA SER A 7 -1.84 -11.84 12.94
C SER A 7 -0.86 -12.69 12.13
N GLN A 8 0.03 -12.07 11.35
CA GLN A 8 1.16 -12.78 10.74
C GLN A 8 2.21 -13.08 11.82
N LYS A 9 2.29 -14.35 12.21
CA LYS A 9 3.30 -14.91 13.13
C LYS A 9 4.71 -14.74 12.54
N GLN A 10 5.55 -14.01 13.25
CA GLN A 10 6.98 -13.87 12.97
C GLN A 10 7.71 -15.11 13.51
N SER A 11 8.38 -15.84 12.62
CA SER A 11 9.22 -16.99 12.98
C SER A 11 10.50 -16.48 13.64
N THR A 12 10.73 -16.88 14.90
CA THR A 12 11.82 -16.46 15.77
C THR A 12 13.10 -17.23 15.44
N ILE A 13 14.11 -16.53 14.90
CA ILE A 13 15.49 -17.02 14.84
C ILE A 13 16.31 -16.13 15.79
N ASN A 14 16.75 -16.70 16.90
CA ASN A 14 17.50 -16.02 17.95
C ASN A 14 18.94 -15.74 17.48
N ASN A 15 19.30 -14.47 17.30
CA ASN A 15 20.69 -14.04 17.10
C ASN A 15 21.06 -12.99 18.16
N PRO A 16 22.02 -13.28 19.07
CA PRO A 16 22.41 -12.34 20.11
C PRO A 16 23.19 -11.17 19.47
N LYS A 17 22.70 -9.93 19.68
CA LYS A 17 23.17 -8.64 19.11
C LYS A 17 22.64 -8.29 17.71
N GLY A 18 21.35 -8.54 17.44
CA GLY A 18 20.71 -8.19 16.17
C GLY A 18 20.38 -6.70 16.04
N LYS A 19 20.99 -6.01 15.05
CA LYS A 19 20.41 -4.78 14.48
C LYS A 19 18.96 -5.11 14.09
N GLY A 20 18.01 -4.22 14.40
CA GLY A 20 16.57 -4.45 14.15
C GLY A 20 16.29 -4.91 12.71
N PRO A 21 15.10 -5.50 12.45
CA PRO A 21 14.80 -6.14 11.17
C PRO A 21 15.17 -5.25 9.99
N LEU A 22 15.89 -5.81 9.03
CA LEU A 22 16.29 -5.11 7.82
C LEU A 22 15.02 -4.60 7.12
N LYS A 23 14.96 -3.29 6.93
CA LYS A 23 13.84 -2.67 6.26
C LYS A 23 14.08 -2.72 4.75
N GLU A 24 13.19 -3.42 4.05
CA GLU A 24 13.18 -3.42 2.60
C GLU A 24 12.57 -2.11 2.10
N GLY A 25 13.29 -1.41 1.22
CA GLY A 25 12.77 -0.24 0.53
C GLY A 25 11.95 -0.66 -0.69
N PHE A 26 10.81 -0.03 -0.91
CA PHE A 26 10.02 -0.28 -2.12
C PHE A 26 10.65 0.39 -3.35
N SER A 27 10.55 -0.28 -4.51
CA SER A 27 10.99 0.31 -5.77
C SER A 27 10.10 1.50 -6.15
N THR A 28 10.63 2.40 -6.97
CA THR A 28 9.84 3.52 -7.51
C THR A 28 8.65 3.01 -8.35
N GLY A 29 8.84 1.89 -9.08
CA GLY A 29 7.78 1.24 -9.83
C GLY A 29 6.64 0.73 -8.94
N ALA A 30 6.96 0.19 -7.76
CA ALA A 30 5.93 -0.23 -6.80
C ALA A 30 5.11 0.96 -6.29
N CYS A 31 5.74 2.10 -6.00
CA CYS A 31 5.01 3.30 -5.60
C CYS A 31 4.13 3.86 -6.73
N ALA A 32 4.63 3.84 -7.97
CA ALA A 32 3.86 4.26 -9.14
C ALA A 32 2.64 3.35 -9.40
N ALA A 33 2.82 2.02 -9.32
CA ALA A 33 1.73 1.06 -9.47
C ALA A 33 0.68 1.22 -8.35
N ALA A 34 1.10 1.51 -7.12
CA ALA A 34 0.19 1.81 -6.03
C ALA A 34 -0.62 3.08 -6.29
N ALA A 35 0.02 4.18 -6.71
CA ALA A 35 -0.67 5.42 -7.05
C ALA A 35 -1.69 5.22 -8.19
N ALA A 36 -1.29 4.52 -9.26
CA ALA A 36 -2.17 4.20 -10.38
C ALA A 36 -3.37 3.35 -9.95
N LYS A 37 -3.16 2.33 -9.12
CA LYS A 37 -4.24 1.50 -8.59
C LYS A 37 -5.20 2.32 -7.73
N ALA A 38 -4.68 3.21 -6.90
CA ALA A 38 -5.51 4.08 -6.06
C ALA A 38 -6.39 5.02 -6.89
N ALA A 39 -5.83 5.62 -7.94
CA ALA A 39 -6.58 6.48 -8.86
C ALA A 39 -7.66 5.69 -9.63
N ALA A 40 -7.33 4.48 -10.09
CA ALA A 40 -8.29 3.62 -10.80
C ALA A 40 -9.49 3.24 -9.90
N ILE A 41 -9.26 2.88 -8.64
CA ILE A 41 -10.34 2.57 -7.67
C ILE A 41 -11.26 3.78 -7.49
N LEU A 42 -10.69 4.99 -7.36
CA LEU A 42 -11.46 6.21 -7.20
C LEU A 42 -12.24 6.62 -8.46
N ALA A 43 -11.74 6.27 -9.64
CA ALA A 43 -12.41 6.53 -10.91
C ALA A 43 -13.54 5.51 -11.18
N GLU A 44 -13.35 4.25 -10.79
CA GLU A 44 -14.29 3.16 -11.05
C GLU A 44 -15.47 3.17 -10.08
N ASP A 45 -15.23 3.44 -8.79
CA ASP A 45 -16.27 3.38 -7.76
C ASP A 45 -16.53 4.78 -7.14
N PRO A 46 -17.64 5.45 -7.53
CA PRO A 46 -17.99 6.76 -7.00
C PRO A 46 -18.40 6.74 -5.51
N LEU A 47 -18.64 5.57 -4.92
CA LEU A 47 -18.94 5.39 -3.49
C LEU A 47 -17.67 5.37 -2.62
N VAL A 48 -16.48 5.24 -3.23
CA VAL A 48 -15.21 5.31 -2.50
C VAL A 48 -14.91 6.76 -2.14
N LEU A 49 -15.32 7.14 -0.93
CA LEU A 49 -15.08 8.47 -0.36
C LEU A 49 -13.78 8.56 0.46
N ASN A 50 -13.06 7.45 0.64
CA ASN A 50 -11.77 7.45 1.31
C ASN A 50 -10.89 6.27 0.91
N ILE A 51 -9.65 6.55 0.50
CA ILE A 51 -8.62 5.55 0.27
C ILE A 51 -7.35 5.88 1.06
N ASN A 52 -7.10 5.09 2.12
CA ASN A 52 -5.93 5.25 2.99
C ASN A 52 -4.75 4.36 2.56
N GLY A 53 -4.99 3.37 1.71
CA GLY A 53 -3.96 2.46 1.24
C GLY A 53 -4.45 1.49 0.17
N VAL A 54 -3.50 0.97 -0.61
CA VAL A 54 -3.74 0.03 -1.69
C VAL A 54 -2.79 -1.15 -1.62
N ILE A 55 -3.25 -2.31 -2.09
CA ILE A 55 -2.43 -3.51 -2.20
C ILE A 55 -2.02 -3.71 -3.65
N ILE A 56 -0.73 -3.81 -3.93
CA ILE A 56 -0.24 -4.16 -5.26
C ILE A 56 0.49 -5.52 -5.26
N PRO A 57 0.33 -6.32 -6.32
CA PRO A 57 1.11 -7.53 -6.52
C PRO A 57 2.54 -7.17 -6.96
N PHE A 58 3.51 -7.93 -6.47
CA PHE A 58 4.91 -7.84 -6.86
C PHE A 58 5.25 -8.98 -7.83
N PRO A 59 6.32 -8.86 -8.64
CA PRO A 59 6.72 -9.90 -9.59
C PRO A 59 7.02 -11.26 -8.95
N ASN A 60 7.40 -11.27 -7.67
CA ASN A 60 7.62 -12.47 -6.87
C ASN A 60 6.31 -13.08 -6.31
N GLY A 61 5.14 -12.56 -6.69
CA GLY A 61 3.82 -12.99 -6.21
C GLY A 61 3.44 -12.41 -4.84
N ALA A 62 4.33 -11.72 -4.14
CA ALA A 62 4.01 -11.07 -2.87
C ALA A 62 3.03 -9.91 -3.08
N ARG A 63 2.22 -9.62 -2.06
CA ARG A 63 1.28 -8.50 -2.07
C ARG A 63 1.66 -7.53 -0.97
N HIS A 64 1.93 -6.29 -1.35
CA HIS A 64 2.37 -5.26 -0.41
C HIS A 64 1.34 -4.13 -0.35
N SER A 65 1.05 -3.69 0.88
CA SER A 65 0.18 -2.56 1.14
C SER A 65 0.97 -1.25 1.17
N PHE A 66 0.52 -0.29 0.38
CA PHE A 66 1.09 1.04 0.27
C PHE A 66 0.10 2.06 0.82
N PRO A 67 0.53 2.96 1.72
CA PRO A 67 -0.29 4.07 2.17
C PRO A 67 -0.49 5.07 1.01
N VAL A 68 -1.71 5.56 0.84
CA VAL A 68 -2.01 6.66 -0.08
C VAL A 68 -1.89 7.97 0.71
N SER A 69 -1.03 8.87 0.25
CA SER A 69 -0.72 10.12 0.96
C SER A 69 -1.77 11.20 0.72
N ARG A 70 -2.22 11.32 -0.53
CA ARG A 70 -3.28 12.23 -0.95
C ARG A 70 -4.03 11.62 -2.11
N TRP A 71 -5.28 12.00 -2.23
CA TRP A 71 -6.11 11.67 -3.37
C TRP A 71 -7.19 12.74 -3.51
N SER A 72 -7.74 12.88 -4.70
CA SER A 72 -8.94 13.67 -4.92
C SER A 72 -9.69 13.11 -6.12
N ARG A 73 -11.00 13.36 -6.10
CA ARG A 73 -11.90 13.09 -7.22
C ARG A 73 -12.61 14.39 -7.55
N SER A 74 -12.56 14.76 -8.82
CA SER A 74 -13.23 15.95 -9.35
C SER A 74 -14.25 15.50 -10.39
N GLY A 75 -15.54 15.64 -10.07
CA GLY A 75 -16.61 15.18 -10.93
C GLY A 75 -16.66 13.64 -11.07
N ASP A 76 -17.20 13.18 -12.18
CA ASP A 76 -17.49 11.76 -12.42
C ASP A 76 -16.37 11.00 -13.13
N SER A 77 -15.39 11.69 -13.72
CA SER A 77 -14.34 11.06 -14.55
C SER A 77 -12.91 11.27 -14.05
N ASP A 78 -12.65 12.32 -13.26
CA ASP A 78 -11.28 12.71 -12.94
C ASP A 78 -10.93 12.29 -11.51
N ALA A 79 -10.04 11.30 -11.39
CA ALA A 79 -9.49 10.87 -10.13
C ALA A 79 -7.97 10.84 -10.17
N TRP A 80 -7.34 11.26 -9.08
CA TRP A 80 -5.90 11.16 -8.92
C TRP A 80 -5.54 10.75 -7.50
N ALA A 81 -4.39 10.08 -7.38
CA ALA A 81 -3.85 9.65 -6.11
C ALA A 81 -2.32 9.80 -6.10
N CYS A 82 -1.78 10.09 -4.94
CA CYS A 82 -0.36 10.25 -4.69
C CYS A 82 0.09 9.25 -3.62
N VAL A 83 1.16 8.53 -3.94
CA VAL A 83 1.86 7.65 -2.99
C VAL A 83 3.28 8.19 -2.82
N VAL A 84 3.63 8.56 -1.60
CA VAL A 84 4.99 8.96 -1.27
C VAL A 84 5.83 7.71 -0.99
N LYS A 85 6.98 7.62 -1.65
CA LYS A 85 7.92 6.52 -1.47
C LYS A 85 8.31 6.40 0.01
N CYS A 86 7.92 5.30 0.65
CA CYS A 86 8.29 5.02 2.03
C CYS A 86 9.76 4.59 2.09
N ARG A 87 10.61 5.40 2.73
CA ARG A 87 11.86 4.92 3.34
C ARG A 87 11.48 4.30 4.68
N ARG A 88 11.01 3.05 4.69
CA ARG A 88 10.67 2.40 5.96
C ARG A 88 11.89 1.84 6.64
#